data_AF-A0A9E0SHN0-F1
#
_entry.id   AF-A0A9E0SHN0-F1
#
_cell.length_a   1.000
_cell.length_b   1.000
_cell.length_c   1.000
_cell.angle_alpha   90.00
_cell.angle_beta   90.00
_cell.angle_gamma   90.00
#
_symmetry.space_group_name_H-M   'P 1'
#
loop_
_entity.id
_entity.type
_entity.pdbx_description
1 polymer ?
#
loop_
_entity_poly.entity_id
_entity_poly.type
_entity_poly.pdbx_seq_one_letter_code
_entity_poly.pdbx_strand_id
1 'polypeptide(L)'
;MNKKPKAPAAKEKPATDAQAERNAKLALLPSVNAAAVIEKYQSNVMGAVSLDTLIDGVSDTCKVTRDGNLSRLEAMLVSQAMALQTIFTDLARKASRQAHLKQYEAHLGLALKAQAQSRATIQAVVELKYPRQVAFVKQANISHGAQQVNNGIATETGYLVTNTRTHAHAEEKQIQANELLEDQTHARQFLDTGTTAAAGRSNPTLETVAAIDRGNQRGRQGGK
;
A
#
# COMPACT_ATOMS: atom_id res chain seq x y z
N MET A 1 -44.44 36.75 -32.85
CA MET A 1 -43.22 36.23 -32.20
C MET A 1 -42.19 37.35 -32.05
N ASN A 2 -42.08 37.97 -30.87
CA ASN A 2 -41.02 38.95 -30.59
C ASN A 2 -39.91 38.28 -29.77
N LYS A 3 -38.77 37.99 -30.40
CA LYS A 3 -37.55 37.56 -29.71
C LYS A 3 -36.95 38.76 -28.99
N LYS A 4 -36.96 38.76 -27.65
CA LYS A 4 -36.18 39.70 -26.83
C LYS A 4 -34.69 39.46 -27.05
N PRO A 5 -33.85 40.49 -27.20
CA PRO A 5 -32.41 40.34 -27.33
C PRO A 5 -31.79 39.94 -25.97
N LYS A 6 -30.90 38.95 -26.02
CA LYS A 6 -30.09 38.43 -24.90
C LYS A 6 -29.10 39.52 -24.47
N ALA A 7 -29.17 39.94 -23.21
CA ALA A 7 -28.22 40.88 -22.63
C ALA A 7 -26.79 40.30 -22.69
N PRO A 8 -25.77 41.12 -22.97
CA PRO A 8 -24.39 40.64 -23.06
C PRO A 8 -23.89 40.20 -21.69
N ALA A 9 -23.27 39.01 -21.64
CA ALA A 9 -22.57 38.51 -20.48
C ALA A 9 -21.49 39.53 -20.05
N ALA A 10 -21.57 39.99 -18.81
CA ALA A 10 -20.56 40.84 -18.22
C ALA A 10 -19.23 40.08 -18.22
N LYS A 11 -18.26 40.56 -19.00
CA LYS A 11 -16.89 40.06 -18.98
C LYS A 11 -16.30 40.47 -17.63
N GLU A 12 -15.89 39.47 -16.84
CA GLU A 12 -15.11 39.71 -15.62
C GLU A 12 -13.88 40.55 -15.98
N LYS A 13 -13.70 41.66 -15.27
CA LYS A 13 -12.51 42.51 -15.42
C LYS A 13 -11.28 41.69 -15.01
N PRO A 14 -10.15 41.78 -15.75
CA PRO A 14 -8.92 41.11 -15.34
C PRO A 14 -8.52 41.62 -13.95
N ALA A 15 -8.26 40.68 -13.04
CA ALA A 15 -7.77 40.98 -11.71
C ALA A 15 -6.47 41.81 -11.83
N THR A 16 -6.37 42.90 -11.07
CA THR A 16 -5.13 43.68 -10.96
C THR A 16 -3.99 42.77 -10.49
N ASP A 17 -2.73 43.01 -10.90
CA ASP A 17 -1.59 42.12 -10.57
C ASP A 17 -1.49 41.78 -9.06
N ALA A 18 -1.78 42.75 -8.19
CA ALA A 18 -1.82 42.55 -6.73
C ALA A 18 -2.95 41.60 -6.26
N GLN A 19 -4.05 41.55 -7.01
CA GLN A 19 -5.21 40.69 -6.73
C GLN A 19 -4.98 39.29 -7.31
N ALA A 20 -4.32 39.18 -8.46
CA ALA A 20 -3.83 37.92 -9.00
C ALA A 20 -2.80 37.26 -8.05
N GLU A 21 -1.84 38.03 -7.51
CA GLU A 21 -0.90 37.52 -6.51
C GLU A 21 -1.58 37.07 -5.22
N ARG A 22 -2.54 37.85 -4.71
CA ARG A 22 -3.33 37.46 -3.52
C ARG A 22 -4.08 36.15 -3.76
N ASN A 23 -4.73 36.02 -4.91
CA ASN A 23 -5.47 34.80 -5.27
C ASN A 23 -4.53 33.61 -5.42
N ALA A 24 -3.34 33.80 -6.01
CA ALA A 24 -2.32 32.75 -6.11
C ALA A 24 -1.85 32.28 -4.73
N LYS A 25 -1.60 33.20 -3.79
CA LYS A 25 -1.22 32.86 -2.41
C LYS A 25 -2.33 32.09 -1.69
N LEU A 26 -3.59 32.49 -1.85
CA LEU A 26 -4.73 31.79 -1.27
C LEU A 26 -4.89 30.38 -1.87
N ALA A 27 -4.69 30.21 -3.17
CA ALA A 27 -4.77 28.91 -3.86
C ALA A 27 -3.67 27.92 -3.42
N LEU A 28 -2.60 28.38 -2.78
CA LEU A 28 -1.55 27.52 -2.24
C LEU A 28 -1.80 27.11 -0.79
N LEU A 29 -2.79 27.71 -0.11
CA LEU A 29 -3.10 27.34 1.28
C LEU A 29 -3.76 25.95 1.31
N PRO A 30 -3.24 25.00 2.13
CA PRO A 30 -3.81 23.66 2.25
C PRO A 30 -5.28 23.66 2.66
N SER A 31 -5.68 24.61 3.52
CA SER A 31 -7.08 24.75 3.97
C SER A 31 -8.02 25.15 2.84
N VAL A 32 -7.59 26.03 1.93
CA VAL A 32 -8.38 26.47 0.77
C VAL A 32 -8.58 25.33 -0.21
N ASN A 33 -7.50 24.63 -0.56
CA ASN A 33 -7.57 23.49 -1.48
C ASN A 33 -8.42 22.35 -0.93
N ALA A 34 -8.25 22.00 0.35
CA ALA A 34 -9.05 20.97 0.99
C ALA A 34 -10.52 21.38 1.09
N ALA A 35 -10.82 22.62 1.50
CA ALA A 35 -12.18 23.13 1.61
C ALA A 35 -12.89 23.15 0.25
N ALA A 36 -12.22 23.55 -0.83
CA ALA A 36 -12.79 23.53 -2.18
C ALA A 36 -13.18 22.12 -2.63
N VAL A 37 -12.37 21.10 -2.31
CA VAL A 37 -12.72 19.70 -2.59
C VAL A 37 -13.87 19.24 -1.70
N ILE A 38 -13.80 19.51 -0.39
CA ILE A 38 -14.85 19.12 0.57
C ILE A 38 -16.19 19.72 0.17
N GLU A 39 -16.25 20.99 -0.20
CA GLU A 39 -17.49 21.66 -0.64
C GLU A 39 -18.18 20.90 -1.78
N LYS A 40 -17.41 20.46 -2.79
CA LYS A 40 -17.95 19.73 -3.93
C LYS A 40 -18.56 18.39 -3.54
N TYR A 41 -17.91 17.63 -2.66
CA TYR A 41 -18.38 16.29 -2.28
C TYR A 41 -19.43 16.31 -1.16
N GLN A 42 -19.32 17.26 -0.22
CA GLN A 42 -20.19 17.34 0.95
C GLN A 42 -21.59 17.84 0.62
N SER A 43 -21.73 18.64 -0.44
CA SER A 43 -23.02 19.16 -0.89
C SER A 43 -24.10 18.07 -1.07
N ASN A 44 -23.70 16.88 -1.53
CA ASN A 44 -24.59 15.73 -1.73
C ASN A 44 -24.86 14.92 -0.44
N VAL A 45 -24.15 15.19 0.65
CA VAL A 45 -24.23 14.43 1.91
C VAL A 45 -24.91 15.24 3.02
N MET A 46 -24.46 16.48 3.24
CA MET A 46 -24.89 17.32 4.37
C MET A 46 -25.53 18.65 3.93
N GLY A 47 -25.74 18.85 2.62
CA GLY A 47 -26.26 20.10 2.07
C GLY A 47 -25.19 21.17 1.82
N ALA A 48 -25.61 22.35 1.38
CA ALA A 48 -24.71 23.44 1.06
C ALA A 48 -24.08 24.03 2.34
N VAL A 49 -22.75 24.07 2.39
CA VAL A 49 -21.96 24.71 3.45
C VAL A 49 -21.11 25.80 2.80
N SER A 50 -21.01 26.97 3.45
CA SER A 50 -20.16 28.07 2.95
C SER A 50 -18.68 27.67 2.92
N LEU A 51 -18.02 27.98 1.80
CA LEU A 51 -16.59 27.73 1.61
C LEU A 51 -15.73 28.34 2.73
N ASP A 52 -16.04 29.56 3.19
CA ASP A 52 -15.30 30.22 4.28
C ASP A 52 -15.34 29.41 5.58
N THR A 53 -16.51 28.86 5.92
CA THR A 53 -16.67 28.01 7.12
C THR A 53 -15.89 26.71 7.01
N LEU A 54 -15.80 26.14 5.79
CA LEU A 54 -14.97 24.96 5.53
C LEU A 54 -13.48 25.30 5.63
N ILE A 55 -13.05 26.45 5.12
CA ILE A 55 -11.66 26.91 5.22
C ILE A 55 -11.27 27.06 6.70
N ASP A 56 -12.12 27.69 7.51
CA ASP A 56 -11.89 27.86 8.94
C ASP A 56 -11.81 26.51 9.67
N GLY A 57 -12.74 25.60 9.38
CA GLY A 57 -12.77 24.26 9.99
C GLY A 57 -11.54 23.41 9.63
N VAL A 58 -11.08 23.45 8.37
CA VAL A 58 -9.85 22.75 7.96
C VAL A 58 -8.63 23.41 8.59
N SER A 59 -8.57 24.74 8.60
CA SER A 59 -7.47 25.50 9.23
C SER A 59 -7.35 25.18 10.71
N ASP A 60 -8.46 25.14 11.45
CA ASP A 60 -8.53 24.72 12.85
C ASP A 60 -8.00 23.29 13.03
N THR A 61 -8.47 22.35 12.21
CA THR A 61 -8.01 20.96 12.25
C THR A 61 -6.50 20.83 11.99
N CYS A 62 -5.96 21.60 11.03
CA CYS A 62 -4.53 21.65 10.77
C CYS A 62 -3.72 22.26 11.92
N LYS A 63 -4.26 23.29 12.59
CA LYS A 63 -3.63 23.90 13.78
C LYS A 63 -3.58 22.88 14.93
N VAL A 64 -4.72 22.32 15.32
CA VAL A 64 -4.84 21.34 16.40
C VAL A 64 -3.92 20.12 16.17
N THR A 65 -3.85 19.63 14.93
CA THR A 65 -2.95 18.51 14.57
C THR A 65 -1.47 18.89 14.73
N ARG A 66 -1.08 20.09 14.28
CA ARG A 66 0.29 20.61 14.41
C ARG A 66 0.68 20.85 15.86
N ASP A 67 -0.28 21.16 16.72
CA ASP A 67 -0.07 21.30 18.17
C ASP A 67 0.02 19.95 18.89
N GLY A 68 0.00 18.83 18.15
CA GLY A 68 0.18 17.47 18.66
C GLY A 68 -1.11 16.80 19.15
N ASN A 69 -2.26 17.47 19.06
CA ASN A 69 -3.54 16.84 19.39
C ASN A 69 -4.09 16.09 18.18
N LEU A 70 -3.97 14.76 18.24
CA LEU A 70 -4.37 13.85 17.16
C LEU A 70 -5.76 13.25 17.38
N SER A 71 -6.49 13.62 18.44
CA SER A 71 -7.76 12.98 18.81
C SER A 71 -8.81 13.04 17.70
N ARG A 72 -8.87 14.14 16.93
CA ARG A 72 -9.77 14.25 15.77
C ARG A 72 -9.40 13.28 14.65
N LEU A 73 -8.10 13.12 14.36
CA LEU A 73 -7.62 12.18 13.34
C LEU A 73 -7.82 10.74 13.78
N GLU A 74 -7.57 10.42 15.05
CA GLU A 74 -7.87 9.11 15.64
C GLU A 74 -9.35 8.76 15.49
N ALA A 75 -10.25 9.65 15.91
CA ALA A 75 -11.69 9.45 15.80
C ALA A 75 -12.14 9.28 14.34
N MET A 76 -11.56 10.06 13.41
CA MET A 76 -11.82 9.94 11.98
C MET A 76 -11.42 8.56 11.45
N LEU A 77 -10.19 8.11 11.74
CA LEU A 77 -9.68 6.82 11.26
C LEU A 77 -10.45 5.64 11.88
N VAL A 78 -10.78 5.70 13.17
CA VAL A 78 -11.61 4.67 13.83
C VAL A 78 -12.99 4.60 13.16
N SER A 79 -13.62 5.75 12.90
CA SER A 79 -14.93 5.80 12.24
C SER A 79 -14.87 5.23 10.82
N GLN A 80 -13.80 5.54 10.06
CA GLN A 80 -13.57 4.99 8.73
C GLN A 80 -13.36 3.47 8.75
N ALA A 81 -12.58 2.96 9.71
CA ALA A 81 -12.39 1.52 9.88
C ALA A 81 -13.73 0.81 10.17
N MET A 82 -14.56 1.37 11.06
CA MET A 82 -15.90 0.83 11.34
C MET A 82 -16.81 0.82 10.11
N ALA A 83 -16.79 1.88 9.30
CA ALA A 83 -17.55 1.95 8.06
C ALA A 83 -17.07 0.89 7.05
N LEU A 84 -15.75 0.73 6.87
CA LEU A 84 -15.16 -0.29 5.99
C LEU A 84 -15.48 -1.71 6.45
N GLN A 85 -15.45 -1.98 7.75
CA GLN A 85 -15.85 -3.27 8.32
C GLN A 85 -17.33 -3.56 8.05
N THR A 86 -18.18 -2.54 8.11
CA THR A 86 -19.62 -2.65 7.80
C THR A 86 -19.82 -2.97 6.33
N ILE A 87 -19.09 -2.30 5.43
CA ILE A 87 -19.10 -2.56 3.99
C ILE A 87 -18.63 -3.99 3.68
N PHE A 88 -17.55 -4.45 4.31
CA PHE A 88 -17.11 -5.85 4.21
C PHE A 88 -18.23 -6.82 4.58
N THR A 89 -18.86 -6.59 5.73
CA THR A 89 -19.91 -7.46 6.26
C THR A 89 -21.11 -7.52 5.30
N ASP A 90 -21.55 -6.39 4.78
CA ASP A 90 -22.64 -6.33 3.80
C ASP A 90 -22.29 -7.04 2.48
N LEU A 91 -21.11 -6.75 1.91
CA LEU A 91 -20.66 -7.35 0.66
C LEU A 91 -20.42 -8.86 0.78
N ALA A 92 -19.86 -9.33 1.88
CA ALA A 92 -19.66 -10.76 2.14
C ALA A 92 -21.00 -11.50 2.24
N ARG A 93 -21.99 -10.90 2.94
CA ARG A 93 -23.35 -11.44 3.00
C ARG A 93 -24.01 -11.46 1.62
N LYS A 94 -23.84 -10.41 0.82
CA LYS A 94 -24.35 -10.36 -0.56
C LYS A 94 -23.69 -11.43 -1.42
N ALA A 95 -22.38 -11.62 -1.34
CA ALA A 95 -21.65 -12.64 -2.07
C ALA A 95 -22.19 -14.04 -1.75
N SER A 96 -22.38 -14.36 -0.47
CA SER A 96 -22.88 -15.69 -0.02
C SER A 96 -24.25 -16.10 -0.60
N ARG A 97 -25.02 -15.12 -1.10
CA ARG A 97 -26.35 -15.33 -1.68
C ARG A 97 -26.36 -15.37 -3.20
N GLN A 98 -25.21 -15.17 -3.85
CA GLN A 98 -25.13 -15.18 -5.31
C GLN A 98 -25.03 -16.60 -5.86
N ALA A 99 -25.92 -16.93 -6.79
CA ALA A 99 -25.88 -18.19 -7.53
C ALA A 99 -24.87 -18.16 -8.71
N HIS A 100 -24.55 -16.96 -9.21
CA HIS A 100 -23.66 -16.79 -10.36
C HIS A 100 -22.26 -16.37 -9.93
N LEU A 101 -21.26 -17.10 -10.43
CA LEU A 101 -19.85 -16.91 -10.08
C LEU A 101 -19.37 -15.47 -10.29
N LYS A 102 -19.73 -14.82 -11.40
CA LYS A 102 -19.30 -13.44 -11.69
C LYS A 102 -19.73 -12.43 -10.62
N GLN A 103 -20.95 -12.56 -10.11
CA GLN A 103 -21.46 -11.67 -9.04
C GLN A 103 -20.88 -12.05 -7.68
N TYR A 104 -20.69 -13.35 -7.45
CA TYR A 104 -20.00 -13.85 -6.26
C TYR A 104 -18.58 -13.27 -6.17
N GLU A 105 -17.78 -13.40 -7.22
CA GLU A 105 -16.41 -12.90 -7.30
C GLU A 105 -16.35 -11.37 -7.17
N ALA A 106 -17.25 -10.64 -7.82
CA ALA A 106 -17.30 -9.19 -7.73
C ALA A 106 -17.58 -8.71 -6.30
N HIS A 107 -18.61 -9.25 -5.64
CA HIS A 107 -18.95 -8.87 -4.27
C HIS A 107 -17.89 -9.34 -3.27
N LEU A 108 -17.44 -10.59 -3.36
CA LEU A 108 -16.43 -11.12 -2.45
C LEU A 108 -15.09 -10.38 -2.63
N GLY A 109 -14.69 -10.09 -3.86
CA GLY A 109 -13.48 -9.33 -4.15
C GLY A 109 -13.52 -7.92 -3.57
N LEU A 110 -14.65 -7.21 -3.68
CA LEU A 110 -14.83 -5.91 -3.03
C LEU A 110 -14.87 -6.02 -1.50
N ALA A 111 -15.47 -7.09 -0.95
CA ALA A 111 -15.49 -7.34 0.48
C ALA A 111 -14.07 -7.50 1.04
N LEU A 112 -13.25 -8.37 0.44
CA LEU A 112 -11.88 -8.61 0.87
C LEU A 112 -11.00 -7.34 0.76
N LYS A 113 -11.25 -6.50 -0.25
CA LYS A 113 -10.62 -5.17 -0.33
C LYS A 113 -11.04 -4.27 0.82
N ALA A 114 -12.34 -4.20 1.16
CA ALA A 114 -12.82 -3.41 2.29
C ALA A 114 -12.23 -3.89 3.62
N GLN A 115 -12.13 -5.21 3.83
CA GLN A 115 -11.47 -5.81 4.99
C GLN A 115 -9.99 -5.40 5.08
N ALA A 116 -9.25 -5.51 3.97
CA ALA A 116 -7.84 -5.15 3.92
C ALA A 116 -7.63 -3.66 4.25
N GLN A 117 -8.48 -2.78 3.72
CA GLN A 117 -8.44 -1.34 4.03
C GLN A 117 -8.81 -1.06 5.48
N SER A 118 -9.83 -1.71 6.05
CA SER A 118 -10.18 -1.58 7.47
C SER A 118 -9.00 -1.93 8.38
N ARG A 119 -8.29 -3.03 8.10
CA ARG A 119 -7.08 -3.42 8.84
C ARG A 119 -5.96 -2.39 8.69
N ALA A 120 -5.76 -1.87 7.48
CA ALA A 120 -4.75 -0.82 7.23
C ALA A 120 -5.06 0.46 8.01
N THR A 121 -6.32 0.87 8.10
CA THR A 121 -6.76 2.02 8.89
C THR A 121 -6.52 1.79 10.39
N ILE A 122 -6.82 0.60 10.91
CA ILE A 122 -6.53 0.25 12.32
C ILE A 122 -5.03 0.29 12.59
N GLN A 123 -4.21 -0.24 11.67
CA GLN A 123 -2.76 -0.17 11.78
C GLN A 123 -2.28 1.28 11.81
N ALA A 124 -2.83 2.16 10.97
CA ALA A 124 -2.50 3.59 10.98
C ALA A 124 -2.81 4.25 12.34
N VAL A 125 -3.94 3.90 12.98
CA VAL A 125 -4.26 4.39 14.34
C VAL A 125 -3.26 3.88 15.38
N VAL A 126 -2.88 2.60 15.30
CA VAL A 126 -1.88 2.01 16.21
C VAL A 126 -0.52 2.67 16.03
N GLU A 127 -0.08 2.89 14.80
CA GLU A 127 1.18 3.57 14.48
C GLU A 127 1.17 5.04 14.90
N LEU A 128 0.01 5.70 14.84
CA LEU A 128 -0.18 7.06 15.32
C LEU A 128 -0.03 7.15 16.86
N LYS A 129 -0.56 6.17 17.60
CA LYS A 129 -0.46 6.12 19.07
C LYS A 129 0.87 5.61 19.59
N TYR A 130 1.46 4.66 18.89
CA TYR A 130 2.67 3.95 19.30
C TYR A 130 3.68 3.97 18.14
N PRO A 131 4.30 5.13 17.86
CA PRO A 131 5.27 5.22 16.78
C PRO A 131 6.43 4.26 17.05
N ARG A 132 6.72 3.41 16.06
CA ARG A 132 7.84 2.45 16.16
C ARG A 132 9.13 3.25 16.27
N GLN A 133 9.74 3.24 17.45
CA GLN A 133 11.06 3.80 17.65
C GLN A 133 12.05 2.90 16.92
N VAL A 134 12.48 3.31 15.73
CA VAL A 134 13.61 2.67 15.06
C VAL A 134 14.84 3.09 15.84
N ALA A 135 15.21 2.30 16.84
CA ALA A 135 16.50 2.42 17.47
C ALA A 135 17.53 2.11 16.38
N PHE A 136 18.09 3.16 15.78
CA PHE A 136 19.31 3.04 15.00
C PHE A 136 20.40 2.64 15.98
N VAL A 137 20.53 1.34 16.23
CA VAL A 137 21.74 0.78 16.81
C VAL A 137 22.77 1.01 15.73
N LYS A 138 23.43 2.17 15.82
CA LYS A 138 24.65 2.47 15.12
C LYS A 138 25.59 1.37 15.60
N GLN A 139 25.70 0.29 14.84
CA GLN A 139 26.72 -0.72 15.05
C GLN A 139 28.03 0.04 14.94
N ALA A 140 28.55 0.48 16.08
CA ALA A 140 29.90 0.93 16.18
C ALA A 140 30.71 -0.31 15.79
N ASN A 141 31.36 -0.24 14.63
CA ASN A 141 32.36 -1.22 14.23
C ASN A 141 33.56 -1.00 15.18
N ILE A 142 33.41 -1.44 16.44
CA ILE A 142 34.45 -1.34 17.45
C ILE A 142 35.45 -2.43 17.09
N SER A 143 36.43 -2.08 16.27
CA SER A 143 37.63 -2.88 16.10
C SER A 143 38.31 -3.00 17.45
N HIS A 144 38.21 -4.17 18.09
CA HIS A 144 38.92 -4.51 19.33
C HIS A 144 40.40 -4.89 19.04
N GLY A 145 40.91 -4.54 17.86
CA GLY A 145 42.28 -4.85 17.42
C GLY A 145 43.00 -3.61 16.92
N ALA A 146 44.33 -3.64 17.04
CA ALA A 146 45.23 -2.57 16.64
C ALA A 146 45.03 -2.22 15.16
N GLN A 147 44.39 -1.08 14.90
CA GLN A 147 44.29 -0.52 13.56
C GLN A 147 45.62 0.12 13.21
N GLN A 148 46.36 -0.49 12.29
CA GLN A 148 47.54 0.13 11.72
C GLN A 148 47.11 1.12 10.64
N VAL A 149 47.24 2.41 10.96
CA VAL A 149 47.15 3.51 9.98
C VAL A 149 48.53 3.75 9.41
N ASN A 150 48.72 3.47 8.12
CA ASN A 150 50.00 3.65 7.44
C ASN A 150 50.02 5.03 6.76
N ASN A 151 50.16 6.09 7.56
CA ASN A 151 50.38 7.43 7.02
C ASN A 151 51.87 7.58 6.71
N GLY A 152 52.27 7.19 5.51
CA GLY A 152 53.62 7.39 5.01
C GLY A 152 54.01 8.86 5.02
N ILE A 153 55.08 9.19 5.74
CA ILE A 153 55.72 10.51 5.73
C ILE A 153 56.42 10.65 4.37
N ALA A 154 55.90 11.54 3.53
CA ALA A 154 56.67 12.06 2.40
C ALA A 154 57.58 13.18 2.94
N THR A 155 58.83 12.83 3.28
CA THR A 155 59.86 13.82 3.57
C THR A 155 60.49 14.29 2.25
N GLU A 156 60.40 15.58 1.99
CA GLU A 156 61.01 16.25 0.84
C GLU A 156 62.55 16.37 0.99
N THR A 157 63.22 16.40 -0.17
CA THR A 157 64.58 16.91 -0.48
C THR A 157 65.83 16.08 -0.16
N GLY A 158 66.60 15.75 -1.22
CA GLY A 158 68.04 15.48 -1.12
C GLY A 158 68.62 14.52 -2.16
N TYR A 159 69.26 15.05 -3.20
CA TYR A 159 69.88 14.35 -4.33
C TYR A 159 71.10 13.43 -3.97
N LEU A 160 71.26 12.37 -4.78
CA LEU A 160 72.48 11.64 -5.21
C LEU A 160 72.79 10.22 -4.65
N VAL A 161 72.84 9.28 -5.62
CA VAL A 161 73.90 8.27 -5.86
C VAL A 161 73.69 6.81 -5.37
N THR A 162 73.21 6.01 -6.34
CA THR A 162 73.67 4.68 -6.82
C THR A 162 73.80 3.45 -5.91
N ASN A 163 73.12 2.39 -6.39
CA ASN A 163 73.51 0.97 -6.49
C ASN A 163 73.92 0.20 -5.22
N THR A 164 73.13 -0.83 -4.91
CA THR A 164 73.66 -2.19 -4.74
C THR A 164 72.59 -3.23 -5.13
N ARG A 165 72.89 -3.98 -6.20
CA ARG A 165 72.27 -5.26 -6.62
C ARG A 165 72.46 -6.28 -5.48
N THR A 166 71.71 -7.37 -5.28
CA THR A 166 71.28 -8.47 -6.16
C THR A 166 70.51 -9.47 -5.28
N HIS A 167 69.48 -10.16 -5.78
CA HIS A 167 69.30 -11.62 -5.89
C HIS A 167 67.78 -11.87 -5.81
N ALA A 168 67.11 -12.82 -6.47
CA ALA A 168 67.42 -13.76 -7.53
C ALA A 168 66.05 -14.26 -8.05
N HIS A 169 66.02 -14.73 -9.31
CA HIS A 169 64.82 -15.16 -10.02
C HIS A 169 64.15 -16.40 -9.40
N ALA A 170 62.80 -16.43 -9.42
CA ALA A 170 62.01 -17.66 -9.42
C ALA A 170 60.62 -17.40 -10.04
N GLU A 171 60.52 -17.80 -11.30
CA GLU A 171 59.36 -18.27 -12.11
C GLU A 171 57.96 -17.63 -12.00
N GLU A 172 57.52 -17.19 -13.18
CA GLU A 172 56.16 -16.87 -13.59
C GLU A 172 55.22 -18.07 -13.45
N LYS A 173 54.09 -17.90 -12.76
CA LYS A 173 52.94 -18.80 -12.88
C LYS A 173 51.71 -18.01 -13.33
N GLN A 174 51.44 -18.09 -14.62
CA GLN A 174 50.19 -17.66 -15.23
C GLN A 174 49.02 -18.39 -14.56
N ILE A 175 48.13 -17.64 -13.92
CA ILE A 175 46.83 -18.17 -13.48
C ILE A 175 45.88 -17.99 -14.67
N GLN A 176 45.77 -19.02 -15.51
CA GLN A 176 44.66 -19.12 -16.46
C GLN A 176 43.36 -19.30 -15.67
N ALA A 177 42.39 -18.44 -15.95
CA ALA A 177 41.00 -18.65 -15.54
C ALA A 177 40.41 -19.77 -16.41
N ASN A 178 39.96 -20.87 -15.79
CA ASN A 178 39.14 -21.89 -16.44
C ASN A 178 37.95 -22.21 -15.52
N GLU A 179 36.84 -21.58 -15.89
CA GLU A 179 35.47 -22.10 -16.03
C GLU A 179 34.80 -22.98 -14.96
N LEU A 180 33.58 -22.55 -14.69
CA LEU A 180 32.44 -23.17 -14.03
C LEU A 180 32.36 -24.69 -14.21
N LEU A 181 32.34 -25.44 -13.10
CA LEU A 181 31.94 -26.84 -13.07
C LEU A 181 30.54 -26.93 -12.45
N GLU A 182 29.53 -27.01 -13.32
CA GLU A 182 28.21 -27.50 -12.94
C GLU A 182 28.33 -28.98 -12.55
N ASP A 183 27.86 -29.34 -11.36
CA ASP A 183 27.36 -30.70 -11.14
C ASP A 183 25.89 -30.62 -10.73
N GLN A 184 25.05 -30.86 -11.74
CA GLN A 184 23.62 -31.04 -11.62
C GLN A 184 23.34 -32.47 -11.18
N THR A 185 23.33 -32.75 -9.89
CA THR A 185 22.49 -33.85 -9.39
C THR A 185 21.96 -33.54 -7.98
N HIS A 186 20.63 -33.51 -7.88
CA HIS A 186 19.79 -33.46 -6.68
C HIS A 186 19.52 -32.07 -6.06
N ALA A 187 18.30 -31.61 -6.34
CA ALA A 187 17.63 -30.46 -5.76
C ALA A 187 17.75 -30.41 -4.23
N ARG A 188 18.49 -29.44 -3.70
CA ARG A 188 18.34 -29.00 -2.30
C ARG A 188 17.38 -27.81 -2.24
N GLN A 189 16.12 -28.12 -2.48
CA GLN A 189 15.01 -27.29 -2.05
C GLN A 189 14.90 -27.46 -0.53
N PHE A 190 15.56 -26.60 0.25
CA PHE A 190 15.31 -26.51 1.68
C PHE A 190 13.95 -25.84 1.90
N LEU A 191 12.88 -26.64 1.77
CA LEU A 191 11.57 -26.34 2.33
C LEU A 191 11.50 -27.01 3.71
N ASP A 192 11.76 -26.21 4.74
CA ASP A 192 11.45 -26.56 6.12
C ASP A 192 9.91 -26.71 6.26
N THR A 193 9.45 -27.95 6.38
CA THR A 193 8.04 -28.33 6.55
C THR A 193 7.88 -29.14 7.85
N GLY A 194 8.36 -28.59 8.95
CA GLY A 194 8.18 -29.17 10.28
C GLY A 194 6.78 -28.98 10.85
N THR A 195 5.76 -29.71 10.37
CA THR A 195 4.62 -30.14 11.21
C THR A 195 3.95 -31.40 10.66
N THR A 196 3.95 -32.47 11.46
CA THR A 196 3.30 -33.75 11.16
C THR A 196 1.79 -33.64 11.29
N ALA A 197 1.05 -33.77 10.18
CA ALA A 197 -0.40 -34.01 10.21
C ALA A 197 -0.66 -35.52 10.17
N ALA A 198 -1.52 -36.00 11.09
CA ALA A 198 -1.84 -37.41 11.27
C ALA A 198 -2.64 -38.00 10.09
N ALA A 199 -2.35 -39.25 9.74
CA ALA A 199 -3.04 -40.00 8.70
C ALA A 199 -4.44 -40.45 9.18
N GLY A 200 -5.50 -39.90 8.58
CA GLY A 200 -6.85 -40.43 8.71
C GLY A 200 -7.11 -41.53 7.68
N ARG A 201 -7.02 -42.80 8.11
CA ARG A 201 -7.55 -43.96 7.38
C ARG A 201 -9.03 -44.14 7.74
N SER A 202 -9.92 -44.06 6.74
CA SER A 202 -11.04 -45.00 6.56
C SER A 202 -11.85 -44.64 5.31
N ASN A 203 -11.59 -45.36 4.22
CA ASN A 203 -12.57 -45.59 3.17
C ASN A 203 -13.52 -46.69 3.66
N PRO A 204 -14.85 -46.52 3.58
CA PRO A 204 -15.77 -47.62 3.35
C PRO A 204 -16.12 -47.72 1.86
N THR A 205 -15.91 -48.91 1.31
CA THR A 205 -16.22 -49.32 -0.06
C THR A 205 -17.68 -49.76 -0.22
N LEU A 206 -18.35 -49.20 -1.23
CA LEU A 206 -19.47 -49.70 -2.06
C LEU A 206 -20.83 -50.02 -1.42
N GLU A 207 -21.88 -49.39 -1.97
CA GLU A 207 -23.10 -50.09 -2.39
C GLU A 207 -23.71 -49.38 -3.63
N THR A 208 -23.78 -50.10 -4.75
CA THR A 208 -24.43 -49.68 -5.99
C THR A 208 -25.93 -49.97 -5.89
N VAL A 209 -26.75 -48.93 -5.74
CA VAL A 209 -28.21 -49.09 -5.76
C VAL A 209 -28.72 -48.97 -7.20
N ALA A 210 -29.54 -49.95 -7.58
CA ALA A 210 -29.94 -50.34 -8.92
C ALA A 210 -30.70 -49.28 -9.75
N ALA A 211 -30.77 -49.56 -11.05
CA ALA A 211 -31.57 -48.85 -12.05
C ALA A 211 -33.07 -48.85 -11.68
N ILE A 212 -33.65 -47.66 -11.56
CA ILE A 212 -35.10 -47.48 -11.50
C ILE A 212 -35.62 -47.48 -12.94
N ASP A 213 -36.13 -48.63 -13.39
CA ASP A 213 -36.85 -48.78 -14.65
C ASP A 213 -38.35 -48.52 -14.42
N ARG A 214 -38.87 -47.49 -15.11
CA ARG A 214 -40.16 -47.48 -15.83
C ARG A 214 -41.46 -47.82 -15.07
N GLY A 215 -42.10 -46.78 -14.55
CA GLY A 215 -43.54 -46.75 -14.26
C GLY A 215 -44.32 -46.01 -15.35
N ASN A 216 -44.94 -46.77 -16.24
CA ASN A 216 -45.89 -46.33 -17.27
C ASN A 216 -47.15 -45.73 -16.63
N GLN A 217 -47.40 -44.43 -16.75
CA GLN A 217 -48.72 -43.85 -16.50
C GLN A 217 -49.21 -43.02 -17.70
N ARG A 218 -50.22 -43.60 -18.34
CA ARG A 218 -51.01 -43.08 -19.45
C ARG A 218 -51.88 -41.91 -18.96
N GLY A 219 -51.59 -40.69 -19.39
CA GLY A 219 -52.53 -39.57 -19.28
C GLY A 219 -53.47 -39.54 -20.49
N ARG A 220 -54.75 -39.86 -20.30
CA ARG A 220 -55.83 -39.63 -21.28
C ARG A 220 -56.98 -38.87 -20.60
N GLN A 221 -57.52 -37.91 -21.37
CA GLN A 221 -58.75 -37.11 -21.20
C GLN A 221 -58.63 -35.93 -20.22
N GLY A 222 -58.97 -34.68 -20.55
CA GLY A 222 -59.68 -34.15 -21.72
C GLY A 222 -61.19 -34.03 -21.47
N GLY A 223 -61.64 -32.81 -21.15
CA GLY A 223 -62.94 -32.26 -21.55
C GLY A 223 -64.16 -32.58 -20.68
N LYS A 224 -64.46 -31.73 -19.69
CA LYS A 224 -65.60 -30.80 -19.62
C LYS A 224 -65.66 -30.17 -18.23
#